data_AF-A0A963USW4-F1
#
_entry.id   AF-A0A963USW4-F1
#
_cell.length_a   1.000
_cell.length_b   1.000
_cell.length_c   1.000
_cell.angle_alpha   90.00
_cell.angle_beta   90.00
_cell.angle_gamma   90.00
#
_symmetry.space_group_name_H-M   'P 1'
#
loop_
_entity.id
_entity.type
_entity.pdbx_description
1 polymer ?
#
loop_
_entity_poly.entity_id
_entity_poly.type
_entity_poly.pdbx_seq_one_letter_code
_entity_poly.pdbx_strand_id
1 'polypeptide(L)'
;DARNNTKRTEVLDLVNTIRARVDQWRADGWPGVTIVTRKLLEHWHDREARQHPFYFCQLEAIETLIWWVEGAEAYKQGIAIPGDGGAWERLCNKMATGAGKTTVMAMIITWQVLNALTYPKRNKDFSRAVFIVAPGLTVKERLQVLLPSEGSYY
;
A
#
# COMPACT_ATOMS: atom_id res chain seq x y z
N ASP A 1 -2.15 42.79 7.21
CA ASP A 1 -1.33 41.85 6.42
C ASP A 1 -2.17 40.61 6.12
N ALA A 2 -2.77 40.54 4.93
CA ALA A 2 -3.71 39.49 4.52
C ALA A 2 -2.99 38.19 4.08
N ARG A 3 -1.67 38.08 4.31
CA ARG A 3 -0.84 36.97 3.84
C ARG A 3 -0.79 35.77 4.80
N ASN A 4 -1.44 35.85 5.97
CA ASN A 4 -1.40 34.79 6.98
C ASN A 4 -2.72 34.02 7.20
N ASN A 5 -3.80 34.30 6.46
CA ASN A 5 -5.14 33.83 6.83
C ASN A 5 -5.75 32.71 5.96
N THR A 6 -5.02 31.68 5.55
CA THR A 6 -5.69 30.49 4.96
C THR A 6 -4.93 29.18 5.09
N LYS A 7 -4.23 28.94 6.21
CA LYS A 7 -3.77 27.59 6.51
C LYS A 7 -4.89 26.81 7.20
N ARG A 8 -5.81 26.26 6.40
CA ARG A 8 -6.86 25.36 6.91
C ARG A 8 -6.19 24.08 7.39
N THR A 9 -6.25 23.84 8.69
CA THR A 9 -5.74 22.61 9.32
C THR A 9 -6.95 21.76 9.66
N GLU A 10 -7.00 20.54 9.13
CA GLU A 10 -8.07 19.57 9.38
C GLU A 10 -7.43 18.36 10.06
N VAL A 11 -8.00 17.92 11.18
CA VAL A 11 -7.56 16.70 11.84
C VAL A 11 -8.14 15.52 11.06
N LEU A 12 -7.30 14.52 10.79
CA LEU A 12 -7.71 13.30 10.09
C LEU A 12 -7.94 12.18 11.11
N ASP A 13 -9.01 12.27 11.89
CA ASP A 13 -9.28 11.37 13.03
C ASP A 13 -9.29 9.88 12.62
N LEU A 14 -9.99 9.54 11.54
CA LEU A 14 -10.02 8.17 11.02
C LEU A 14 -8.63 7.69 10.60
N VAL A 15 -7.86 8.54 9.92
CA VAL A 15 -6.50 8.18 9.47
C VAL A 15 -5.58 7.97 10.67
N ASN A 16 -5.66 8.84 11.68
CA ASN A 16 -4.87 8.70 12.90
C ASN A 16 -5.26 7.45 13.69
N THR A 17 -6.55 7.10 13.71
CA THR A 17 -7.04 5.86 14.32
C THR A 17 -6.49 4.64 13.57
N ILE A 18 -6.56 4.65 12.23
CA ILE A 18 -5.99 3.58 11.40
C ILE A 18 -4.49 3.41 11.66
N ARG A 19 -3.72 4.51 11.72
CA ARG A 19 -2.27 4.45 12.04
C ARG A 19 -2.01 3.73 13.36
N ALA A 20 -2.74 4.08 14.42
CA ALA A 20 -2.60 3.40 15.71
C ALA A 20 -2.95 1.90 15.63
N ARG A 21 -3.95 1.53 14.81
CA ARG A 21 -4.30 0.11 14.58
C ARG A 21 -3.22 -0.64 13.80
N VAL A 22 -2.65 -0.02 12.77
CA VAL A 22 -1.57 -0.60 11.97
C VAL A 22 -0.30 -0.73 12.82
N ASP A 23 0.02 0.25 13.66
CA ASP A 23 1.15 0.20 14.59
C ASP A 23 1.03 -0.98 15.57
N GLN A 24 -0.16 -1.15 16.18
CA GLN A 24 -0.42 -2.29 17.07
C GLN A 24 -0.33 -3.63 16.32
N TRP A 25 -0.95 -3.72 15.14
CA TRP A 25 -0.93 -4.91 14.30
C TRP A 25 0.49 -5.30 13.86
N ARG A 26 1.33 -4.31 13.55
CA ARG A 26 2.76 -4.50 13.23
C ARG A 26 3.53 -4.99 14.46
N ALA A 27 3.32 -4.37 15.62
CA ALA A 27 3.98 -4.77 16.87
C ALA A 27 3.66 -6.21 17.28
N ASP A 28 2.44 -6.67 17.00
CA ASP A 28 1.98 -8.04 17.25
C ASP A 28 2.45 -9.05 16.18
N GLY A 29 3.29 -8.63 15.25
CA GLY A 29 3.87 -9.51 14.24
C GLY A 29 2.93 -9.86 13.08
N TRP A 30 2.10 -8.90 12.65
CA TRP A 30 1.21 -9.02 11.48
C TRP A 30 0.22 -10.20 11.53
N PRO A 31 -0.62 -10.33 12.57
CA PRO A 31 -1.59 -11.41 12.65
C PRO A 31 -2.61 -11.36 11.50
N GLY A 32 -2.97 -12.53 10.98
CA GLY A 32 -3.96 -12.71 9.89
C GLY A 32 -3.38 -12.77 8.48
N VAL A 33 -2.14 -12.32 8.26
CA VAL A 33 -1.51 -12.34 6.92
C VAL A 33 -1.19 -13.76 6.44
N THR A 34 -1.16 -13.95 5.13
CA THR A 34 -0.64 -15.20 4.55
C THR A 34 0.86 -15.38 4.80
N ILE A 35 1.35 -16.60 4.58
CA ILE A 35 2.80 -16.90 4.65
C ILE A 35 3.57 -16.09 3.58
N VAL A 36 2.99 -15.88 2.40
CA VAL A 36 3.59 -15.07 1.33
C VAL A 36 3.73 -13.63 1.78
N THR A 37 2.65 -13.04 2.30
CA THR A 37 2.65 -11.67 2.79
C THR A 37 3.61 -11.49 3.96
N ARG A 38 3.69 -12.45 4.89
CA ARG A 38 4.68 -12.42 5.98
C ARG A 38 6.10 -12.35 5.46
N LYS A 39 6.48 -13.21 4.51
CA LYS A 39 7.81 -13.20 3.89
C LYS A 39 8.11 -11.90 3.16
N LEU A 40 7.11 -11.30 2.50
CA LEU A 40 7.26 -9.99 1.86
C LEU A 40 7.51 -8.89 2.89
N LEU A 41 6.75 -8.86 3.98
CA LEU A 41 6.93 -7.89 5.06
C LEU A 41 8.31 -8.02 5.71
N GLU A 42 8.73 -9.24 6.05
CA GLU A 42 10.07 -9.53 6.58
C GLU A 42 11.15 -9.04 5.61
N HIS A 43 11.03 -9.37 4.32
CA HIS A 43 11.98 -8.92 3.30
C HIS A 43 12.00 -7.40 3.12
N TRP A 44 10.86 -6.71 3.19
CA TRP A 44 10.78 -5.26 3.05
C TRP A 44 11.37 -4.52 4.24
N HIS A 45 11.21 -5.05 5.45
CA HIS A 45 11.82 -4.51 6.68
C HIS A 45 13.30 -4.83 6.83
N ASP A 46 13.79 -5.89 6.18
CA ASP A 46 15.22 -6.19 6.14
C ASP A 46 15.99 -5.06 5.44
N ARG A 47 16.83 -4.36 6.23
CA ARG A 47 17.66 -3.24 5.77
C ARG A 47 18.88 -3.71 4.99
N GLU A 48 19.29 -4.96 5.13
CA GLU A 48 20.44 -5.55 4.45
C GLU A 48 20.03 -6.20 3.11
N ALA A 49 18.73 -6.45 2.91
CA ALA A 49 18.20 -7.07 1.69
C ALA A 49 18.41 -6.25 0.40
N ARG A 50 18.78 -4.97 0.51
CA ARG A 50 18.99 -4.07 -0.64
C ARG A 50 19.87 -2.88 -0.25
N GLN A 51 20.55 -2.29 -1.24
CA GLN A 51 21.40 -1.11 -1.04
C GLN A 51 20.65 0.10 -0.45
N HIS A 52 19.38 0.28 -0.84
CA HIS A 52 18.54 1.40 -0.40
C HIS A 52 17.29 0.88 0.30
N PRO A 53 17.24 0.89 1.64
CA PRO A 53 16.06 0.50 2.40
C PRO A 53 14.83 1.32 2.03
N PHE A 54 13.64 0.75 2.23
CA PHE A 54 12.41 1.48 2.01
C PHE A 54 12.23 2.59 3.05
N TYR A 55 11.65 3.71 2.61
CA TYR A 55 11.25 4.77 3.50
C TYR A 55 10.04 4.34 4.33
N PHE A 56 9.93 4.86 5.55
CA PHE A 56 8.79 4.63 6.43
C PHE A 56 7.45 4.88 5.71
N CYS A 57 7.31 5.98 4.96
CA CYS A 57 6.07 6.29 4.26
C CYS A 57 5.69 5.28 3.17
N GLN A 58 6.65 4.54 2.60
CA GLN A 58 6.39 3.47 1.64
C GLN A 58 5.91 2.21 2.37
N LEU A 59 6.59 1.84 3.46
CA LEU A 59 6.22 0.71 4.32
C LEU A 59 4.83 0.93 4.94
N GLU A 60 4.59 2.09 5.52
CA GLU A 60 3.31 2.48 6.11
C GLU A 60 2.17 2.39 5.07
N ALA A 61 2.43 2.85 3.85
CA ALA A 61 1.42 2.83 2.79
C ALA A 61 1.04 1.41 2.36
N ILE A 62 2.03 0.52 2.15
CA ILE A 62 1.73 -0.86 1.76
C ILE A 62 1.15 -1.66 2.92
N GLU A 63 1.66 -1.48 4.14
CA GLU A 63 1.18 -2.19 5.32
C GLU A 63 -0.25 -1.82 5.67
N THR A 64 -0.63 -0.55 5.53
CA THR A 64 -2.02 -0.13 5.74
C THR A 64 -2.98 -0.85 4.79
N LEU A 65 -2.59 -1.04 3.51
CA LEU A 65 -3.41 -1.79 2.56
C LEU A 65 -3.47 -3.28 2.90
N ILE A 66 -2.33 -3.87 3.25
CA ILE A 66 -2.27 -5.28 3.68
C ILE A 66 -3.10 -5.49 4.94
N TRP A 67 -2.98 -4.61 5.93
CA TRP A 67 -3.75 -4.66 7.16
C TRP A 67 -5.26 -4.61 6.87
N TRP A 68 -5.70 -3.76 5.95
CA TRP A 68 -7.12 -3.68 5.60
C TRP A 68 -7.64 -4.98 4.97
N VAL A 69 -6.89 -5.55 4.01
CA VAL A 69 -7.30 -6.72 3.23
C VAL A 69 -7.10 -8.04 3.98
N GLU A 70 -5.98 -8.20 4.69
CA GLU A 70 -5.58 -9.46 5.32
C GLU A 70 -5.54 -9.42 6.84
N GLY A 71 -5.49 -8.24 7.46
CA GLY A 71 -5.42 -8.13 8.91
C GLY A 71 -6.61 -8.82 9.57
N ALA A 72 -6.33 -9.51 10.68
CA ALA A 72 -7.38 -10.18 11.45
C ALA A 72 -8.46 -9.18 11.90
N GLU A 73 -9.73 -9.58 11.85
CA GLU A 73 -10.90 -8.70 12.08
C GLU A 73 -10.83 -7.91 13.40
N ALA A 74 -10.26 -8.49 14.46
CA ALA A 74 -10.07 -7.83 15.74
C ALA A 74 -9.26 -6.51 15.64
N TYR A 75 -8.35 -6.41 14.67
CA TYR A 75 -7.55 -5.21 14.44
C TYR A 75 -8.29 -4.13 13.64
N LYS A 76 -9.33 -4.51 12.89
CA LYS A 76 -10.15 -3.63 12.06
C LYS A 76 -11.46 -3.22 12.72
N GLN A 77 -11.78 -3.79 13.88
CA GLN A 77 -13.03 -3.55 14.58
C GLN A 77 -13.27 -2.06 14.82
N GLY A 78 -14.46 -1.59 14.42
CA GLY A 78 -14.88 -0.19 14.57
C GLY A 78 -14.29 0.75 13.51
N ILE A 79 -13.52 0.25 12.55
CA ILE A 79 -13.06 1.05 11.40
C ILE A 79 -14.06 0.91 10.27
N ALA A 80 -14.68 2.03 9.89
CA ALA A 80 -15.51 2.14 8.69
C ALA A 80 -14.84 3.13 7.74
N ILE A 81 -14.37 2.64 6.58
CA ILE A 81 -13.81 3.49 5.53
C ILE A 81 -14.97 3.98 4.64
N PRO A 82 -15.19 5.30 4.52
CA PRO A 82 -16.22 5.83 3.63
C PRO A 82 -15.94 5.45 2.18
N GLY A 83 -16.90 4.79 1.54
CA GLY A 83 -16.90 4.56 0.10
C GLY A 83 -17.49 5.73 -0.67
N ASP A 84 -17.45 5.65 -1.99
CA ASP A 84 -18.06 6.63 -2.90
C ASP A 84 -19.44 6.16 -3.44
N GLY A 85 -20.02 5.13 -2.83
CA GLY A 85 -21.29 4.52 -3.25
C GLY A 85 -21.18 3.64 -4.50
N GLY A 86 -19.98 3.40 -5.02
CA GLY A 86 -19.74 2.50 -6.14
C GLY A 86 -19.98 1.02 -5.80
N ALA A 87 -20.09 0.20 -6.85
CA ALA A 87 -20.28 -1.26 -6.74
C ALA A 87 -19.08 -2.02 -6.15
N TRP A 88 -17.93 -1.36 -6.04
CA TRP A 88 -16.68 -1.95 -5.54
C TRP A 88 -15.99 -0.98 -4.59
N GLU A 89 -15.27 -1.52 -3.63
CA GLU A 89 -14.45 -0.73 -2.72
C GLU A 89 -13.31 -0.05 -3.48
N ARG A 90 -13.08 1.23 -3.19
CA ARG A 90 -11.98 2.02 -3.74
C ARG A 90 -11.17 2.61 -2.60
N LEU A 91 -9.97 2.10 -2.42
CA LEU A 91 -9.04 2.56 -1.39
C LEU A 91 -8.02 3.51 -2.00
N CYS A 92 -7.63 4.53 -1.24
CA CYS A 92 -6.69 5.56 -1.69
C CYS A 92 -5.60 5.79 -0.65
N ASN A 93 -4.35 5.62 -1.08
CA ASN A 93 -3.18 6.08 -0.34
C ASN A 93 -2.74 7.45 -0.86
N LYS A 94 -2.85 8.48 -0.03
CA LYS A 94 -2.35 9.82 -0.35
C LYS A 94 -0.89 9.94 0.09
N MET A 95 0.00 10.16 -0.86
CA MET A 95 1.44 10.28 -0.63
C MET A 95 2.01 11.53 -1.28
N ALA A 96 2.98 12.16 -0.60
CA ALA A 96 3.67 13.35 -1.11
C ALA A 96 4.41 13.08 -2.43
N THR A 97 4.65 14.15 -3.20
CA THR A 97 5.55 14.08 -4.36
C THR A 97 6.98 13.78 -3.89
N GLY A 98 7.68 12.88 -4.59
CA GLY A 98 9.00 12.41 -4.19
C GLY A 98 9.01 11.26 -3.17
N ALA A 99 7.89 10.93 -2.51
CA ALA A 99 7.83 9.87 -1.49
C ALA A 99 7.87 8.42 -2.05
N GLY A 100 8.15 8.24 -3.35
CA GLY A 100 8.26 6.91 -3.97
C GLY A 100 6.95 6.16 -4.18
N LYS A 101 5.90 6.85 -4.66
CA LYS A 101 4.60 6.23 -5.03
C LYS A 101 4.75 5.03 -5.98
N THR A 102 5.63 5.13 -6.97
CA THR A 102 5.89 4.05 -7.94
C THR A 102 6.46 2.80 -7.26
N THR A 103 7.31 2.97 -6.24
CA THR A 103 7.80 1.85 -5.42
C THR A 103 6.65 1.14 -4.71
N VAL A 104 5.73 1.90 -4.10
CA VAL A 104 4.54 1.32 -3.46
C VAL A 104 3.66 0.59 -4.49
N MET A 105 3.53 1.11 -5.71
CA MET A 105 2.82 0.38 -6.79
C MET A 105 3.49 -0.98 -7.08
N ALA A 106 4.82 -1.04 -7.18
CA ALA A 106 5.53 -2.31 -7.37
C ALA A 106 5.32 -3.28 -6.20
N MET A 107 5.28 -2.78 -4.96
CA MET A 107 4.99 -3.58 -3.77
C MET A 107 3.57 -4.14 -3.79
N ILE A 108 2.57 -3.33 -4.18
CA ILE A 108 1.18 -3.77 -4.35
C ILE A 108 1.10 -4.88 -5.40
N ILE A 109 1.73 -4.69 -6.57
CA ILE A 109 1.73 -5.67 -7.65
C ILE A 109 2.35 -6.99 -7.17
N THR A 110 3.50 -6.92 -6.52
CA THR A 110 4.22 -8.09 -5.98
C THR A 110 3.35 -8.83 -4.97
N TRP A 111 2.78 -8.12 -4.01
CA TRP A 111 1.90 -8.68 -2.98
C TRP A 111 0.66 -9.35 -3.58
N GLN A 112 -0.02 -8.67 -4.49
CA GLN A 112 -1.24 -9.15 -5.13
C GLN A 112 -0.97 -10.39 -6.00
N VAL A 113 0.00 -10.32 -6.90
CA VAL A 113 0.29 -11.40 -7.85
C VAL A 113 0.81 -12.64 -7.14
N LEU A 114 1.77 -12.52 -6.22
CA LEU A 114 2.33 -13.67 -5.51
C LEU A 114 1.28 -14.38 -4.65
N ASN A 115 0.41 -13.64 -3.97
CA ASN A 115 -0.69 -14.24 -3.22
C ASN A 115 -1.73 -14.88 -4.13
N ALA A 116 -2.10 -14.24 -5.25
CA ALA A 116 -3.07 -14.80 -6.20
C ALA A 116 -2.59 -16.10 -6.86
N LEU A 117 -1.27 -16.25 -7.06
CA LEU A 117 -0.65 -17.48 -7.57
C LEU A 117 -0.58 -18.57 -6.49
N THR A 118 -0.25 -18.21 -5.25
CA THR A 118 -0.08 -19.16 -4.15
C THR A 118 -1.42 -19.65 -3.58
N TYR A 119 -2.41 -18.75 -3.51
CA TYR A 119 -3.73 -19.00 -2.92
C TYR A 119 -4.85 -18.76 -3.95
N PRO A 120 -4.96 -19.57 -5.02
CA PRO A 120 -5.89 -19.32 -6.12
C PRO A 120 -7.38 -19.34 -5.73
N LYS A 121 -7.73 -19.91 -4.56
CA LYS A 121 -9.09 -19.91 -4.02
C LYS A 121 -9.47 -18.59 -3.31
N ARG A 122 -8.51 -17.70 -3.03
CA ARG A 122 -8.73 -16.37 -2.43
C ARG A 122 -8.81 -15.27 -3.50
N ASN A 123 -9.53 -15.56 -4.59
CA ASN A 123 -9.65 -14.66 -5.75
C ASN A 123 -10.43 -13.36 -5.47
N LYS A 124 -11.10 -13.25 -4.31
CA LYS A 124 -11.73 -12.02 -3.84
C LYS A 124 -10.74 -11.04 -3.21
N ASP A 125 -9.64 -11.55 -2.68
CA ASP A 125 -8.67 -10.77 -1.91
C ASP A 125 -7.44 -10.37 -2.76
N PHE A 126 -7.10 -11.21 -3.75
CA PHE A 126 -5.89 -11.05 -4.55
C PHE A 126 -6.15 -11.16 -6.06
N SER A 127 -5.43 -10.33 -6.83
CA SER A 127 -5.47 -10.34 -8.29
C SER A 127 -4.11 -10.67 -8.93
N ARG A 128 -4.15 -11.44 -10.02
CA ARG A 128 -3.01 -11.63 -10.93
C ARG A 128 -2.98 -10.63 -12.09
N ALA A 129 -4.08 -9.91 -12.29
CA ALA A 129 -4.26 -8.95 -13.36
C ALA A 129 -4.22 -7.54 -12.79
N VAL A 130 -3.30 -6.72 -13.31
CA VAL A 130 -3.09 -5.35 -12.87
C VAL A 130 -3.31 -4.41 -14.04
N PHE A 131 -4.17 -3.42 -13.85
CA PHE A 131 -4.41 -2.36 -14.81
C PHE A 131 -3.98 -1.02 -14.19
N ILE A 132 -3.08 -0.31 -14.87
CA ILE A 132 -2.53 0.97 -14.40
C ILE A 132 -2.95 2.07 -15.37
N VAL A 133 -3.59 3.11 -14.84
CA VAL A 133 -3.97 4.30 -15.60
C VAL A 133 -3.01 5.44 -15.26
N ALA A 134 -2.42 6.04 -16.28
CA ALA A 134 -1.55 7.21 -16.17
C ALA A 134 -2.20 8.42 -16.86
N PRO A 135 -2.03 9.65 -16.34
CA PRO A 135 -2.67 10.85 -16.89
C PRO A 135 -2.09 11.33 -18.24
N GLY A 136 -1.02 10.69 -18.75
CA GLY A 136 -0.39 11.04 -20.01
C GLY A 136 0.81 10.14 -20.34
N LEU A 137 1.35 10.29 -21.56
CA LEU A 137 2.43 9.44 -22.08
C LEU A 137 3.71 9.53 -21.24
N THR A 138 4.10 10.73 -20.80
CA THR A 138 5.31 10.91 -19.97
C THR A 138 5.23 10.15 -18.64
N VAL A 139 4.06 10.11 -18.00
CA VAL A 139 3.89 9.33 -16.75
C VAL A 139 3.86 7.84 -17.08
N LYS A 140 3.21 7.43 -18.17
CA LYS A 140 3.19 6.04 -18.65
C LYS A 140 4.60 5.50 -18.94
N GLU A 141 5.45 6.29 -19.58
CA GLU A 141 6.85 5.95 -19.88
C GLU A 141 7.66 5.73 -18.60
N ARG A 142 7.49 6.60 -17.60
CA ARG A 142 8.16 6.42 -16.29
C ARG A 142 7.69 5.18 -15.53
N LEU A 143 6.47 4.71 -15.78
CA LEU A 143 5.93 3.51 -15.14
C LEU A 143 6.39 2.21 -15.81
N GLN A 144 7.16 2.27 -16.92
CA GLN A 144 7.75 1.06 -17.54
C GLN A 144 8.66 0.29 -16.58
N VAL A 145 9.22 0.95 -15.56
CA VAL A 145 9.98 0.30 -14.47
C VAL A 145 9.19 -0.75 -13.69
N LEU A 146 7.86 -0.77 -13.81
CA LEU A 146 6.99 -1.77 -13.19
C LEU A 146 6.88 -3.08 -14.01
N LEU A 147 7.41 -3.11 -15.24
CA LEU A 147 7.41 -4.29 -16.09
C LEU A 147 8.72 -5.07 -15.90
N PRO A 148 8.69 -6.29 -15.33
CA PRO A 148 9.90 -7.07 -15.09
C PRO A 148 10.60 -7.56 -16.37
N SER A 149 9.87 -7.62 -17.48
CA SER A 149 10.33 -8.16 -18.77
C SER A 149 11.09 -7.16 -19.63
N GLU A 150 10.96 -5.87 -19.35
CA GLU A 150 11.74 -4.83 -20.03
C GLU A 150 13.05 -4.69 -19.24
N GLY A 151 14.19 -4.92 -19.89
CA GLY A 151 15.51 -4.82 -19.28
C GLY A 151 15.64 -3.52 -18.49
N SER A 152 15.69 -3.65 -17.16
CA SER A 152 15.57 -2.52 -16.24
C SER A 152 16.72 -1.53 -16.44
N TYR A 153 16.40 -0.24 -16.56
CA TYR A 153 17.36 0.87 -16.60
C TYR A 153 17.92 1.20 -15.20
N TYR A 154 18.51 0.21 -14.55
CA TYR A 154 19.40 0.38 -13.39
C TYR A 154 20.56 -0.59 -13.49
#